data_AF-A0A7Z8W539-F1
#
_entry.id   AF-A0A7Z8W539-F1
#
_cell.length_a   1.000
_cell.length_b   1.000
_cell.length_c   1.000
_cell.angle_alpha   90.00
_cell.angle_beta   90.00
_cell.angle_gamma   90.00
#
_symmetry.space_group_name_H-M   'P 1'
#
loop_
_entity.id
_entity.type
_entity.pdbx_description
1 polymer ?
#
loop_
_entity_poly.entity_id
_entity_poly.type
_entity_poly.pdbx_seq_one_letter_code
_entity_poly.pdbx_strand_id
1 'polypeptide(L)'
;MTTEKTLRTCEKGHEYYKSSDCPTCPTCEKEKKPKTGFLSLLSSPARNALEHHGIHTIEELSKYSEKEILKLHGMGPASMPKLRNALKEKGLSFK
;
A
#
# COMPACT_ATOMS: atom_id res chain seq x y z
N MET A 1 -25.14 1.48 8.83
CA MET A 1 -24.59 1.27 10.20
C MET A 1 -23.43 2.23 10.38
N THR A 2 -23.62 3.32 11.12
CA THR A 2 -22.55 4.26 11.47
C THR A 2 -21.71 3.61 12.55
N THR A 3 -20.53 3.10 12.18
CA THR A 3 -19.57 2.58 13.15
C THR A 3 -19.04 3.74 13.98
N GLU A 4 -19.28 3.69 15.29
CA GLU A 4 -18.80 4.70 16.23
C GLU A 4 -17.27 4.73 16.21
N LYS A 5 -16.71 5.91 15.97
CA LYS A 5 -15.26 6.07 15.88
C LYS A 5 -14.72 6.27 17.30
N THR A 6 -13.75 5.45 17.68
CA THR A 6 -13.05 5.62 18.96
C THR A 6 -11.80 6.46 18.77
N LEU A 7 -11.54 7.38 19.71
CA LEU A 7 -10.27 8.09 19.79
C LEU A 7 -9.20 7.14 20.33
N ARG A 8 -8.06 7.07 19.64
CA ARG A 8 -6.93 6.22 20.00
C ARG A 8 -5.65 7.03 19.87
N THR A 9 -4.65 6.71 20.69
CA THR A 9 -3.33 7.34 20.68
C THR A 9 -2.27 6.30 20.35
N CYS A 10 -1.45 6.57 19.34
CA CYS A 10 -0.32 5.71 18.96
C CYS A 10 0.85 5.87 19.94
N GLU A 11 1.80 4.92 19.96
CA GLU A 11 3.06 4.99 20.71
C GLU A 11 3.90 6.25 20.40
N LYS A 12 3.72 6.85 19.22
CA LYS A 12 4.35 8.13 18.84
C LYS A 12 3.60 9.38 19.33
N GLY A 13 2.52 9.21 20.10
CA GLY A 13 1.68 10.32 20.60
C GLY A 13 0.64 10.84 19.60
N HIS A 14 0.45 10.19 18.44
CA HIS A 14 -0.54 10.62 17.46
C HIS A 14 -1.96 10.22 17.87
N GLU A 15 -2.85 11.21 18.00
CA GLU A 15 -4.28 11.02 18.21
C GLU A 15 -5.00 10.78 16.88
N TYR A 16 -5.81 9.73 16.80
CA TYR A 16 -6.59 9.41 15.61
C TYR A 16 -7.91 8.73 15.94
N TYR A 17 -8.89 8.92 15.05
CA TYR A 17 -10.21 8.30 15.16
C TYR A 17 -10.32 7.12 14.21
N LYS A 18 -10.75 5.96 14.71
CA LYS A 18 -10.98 4.78 13.86
C LYS A 18 -12.23 4.02 14.29
N SER A 19 -12.98 3.57 13.30
CA SER A 19 -14.09 2.64 13.45
C SER A 19 -13.67 1.19 13.25
N SER A 20 -12.56 0.95 12.56
CA SER A 20 -11.96 -0.38 12.41
C SER A 20 -11.06 -0.72 13.59
N ASP A 21 -11.02 -2.01 13.95
CA ASP A 21 -10.20 -2.51 15.06
C ASP A 21 -8.69 -2.40 14.83
N CYS A 22 -8.26 -2.30 13.56
CA CYS A 22 -6.86 -2.28 13.18
C CYS A 22 -6.04 -1.21 13.95
N PRO A 23 -4.97 -1.57 14.68
CA PRO A 23 -4.18 -0.66 15.51
C PRO A 23 -3.27 0.28 14.70
N THR A 24 -3.30 0.23 13.37
CA THR A 24 -2.48 1.11 12.53
C THR A 24 -2.91 2.57 12.66
N CYS A 25 -1.95 3.40 13.07
CA CYS A 25 -2.08 4.84 13.12
C CYS A 25 -1.96 5.44 11.70
N PRO A 26 -3.00 6.14 11.19
CA PRO A 26 -2.99 6.69 9.84
C PRO A 26 -1.94 7.79 9.65
N THR A 27 -1.56 8.50 10.71
CA THR A 27 -0.50 9.52 10.67
C THR A 27 0.87 8.88 10.51
N CYS A 28 1.20 7.90 11.36
CA CYS A 28 2.46 7.15 11.25
C CYS A 28 2.64 6.51 9.86
N GLU A 29 1.58 5.94 9.31
CA GLU A 29 1.63 5.31 7.98
C GLU A 29 1.81 6.31 6.83
N LYS A 30 1.39 7.57 7.02
CA LYS A 30 1.68 8.66 6.07
C LYS A 30 3.13 9.10 6.17
N GLU A 31 3.70 9.18 7.37
CA GLU A 31 5.11 9.56 7.56
C GLU A 31 6.09 8.51 7.02
N LYS A 32 5.76 7.23 7.17
CA LYS A 32 6.56 6.12 6.61
C LYS A 32 6.51 6.03 5.09
N LYS A 33 5.60 6.77 4.44
CA LYS A 33 5.42 6.69 3.00
C LYS A 33 6.72 7.15 2.30
N PRO A 34 7.33 6.31 1.44
CA PRO A 34 8.50 6.74 0.68
C PRO A 34 8.12 7.91 -0.20
N LYS A 35 9.00 8.91 -0.31
CA LYS A 35 8.77 10.10 -1.16
C LYS A 35 8.96 9.80 -2.64
N THR A 36 9.81 8.81 -2.95
CA THR A 36 10.23 8.45 -4.31
C THR A 36 9.92 6.99 -4.63
N GLY A 37 9.94 6.65 -5.92
CA GLY A 37 9.70 5.30 -6.41
C GLY A 37 8.22 4.92 -6.51
N PHE A 38 7.95 3.74 -7.04
CA PHE A 38 6.59 3.28 -7.34
C PHE A 38 5.75 2.98 -6.09
N LEU A 39 6.38 2.61 -4.97
CA LEU A 39 5.72 2.43 -3.68
C LEU A 39 5.13 3.74 -3.13
N SER A 40 5.66 4.91 -3.54
CA SER A 40 5.09 6.23 -3.22
C SER A 40 3.74 6.47 -3.91
N LEU A 41 3.48 5.80 -5.03
CA LEU A 41 2.23 5.97 -5.77
C LEU A 41 1.07 5.22 -5.08
N LEU A 42 1.39 4.29 -4.18
CA LEU A 42 0.44 3.36 -3.58
C LEU A 42 -0.10 3.86 -2.23
N SER A 43 -1.29 3.35 -1.89
CA SER A 43 -1.85 3.48 -0.54
C SER A 43 -1.08 2.61 0.44
N SER A 44 -1.13 2.93 1.73
CA SER A 44 -0.49 2.13 2.78
C SER A 44 -0.79 0.61 2.69
N PRO A 45 -2.04 0.13 2.53
CA PRO A 45 -2.29 -1.30 2.42
C PRO A 45 -1.65 -1.94 1.18
N ALA A 46 -1.69 -1.28 0.02
CA ALA A 46 -1.09 -1.79 -1.21
C ALA A 46 0.45 -1.84 -1.12
N ARG A 47 1.07 -0.82 -0.54
CA ARG A 47 2.52 -0.81 -0.29
C ARG A 47 2.92 -1.91 0.69
N ASN A 48 2.26 -1.98 1.85
CA ASN A 48 2.55 -2.97 2.87
C ASN A 48 2.40 -4.40 2.33
N ALA A 49 1.42 -4.64 1.45
CA ALA A 49 1.24 -5.94 0.81
C ALA A 49 2.38 -6.32 -0.15
N LEU A 50 2.92 -5.38 -0.91
CA LEU A 50 4.10 -5.62 -1.74
C LEU A 50 5.34 -5.88 -0.90
N GLU A 51 5.59 -5.05 0.11
CA GLU A 51 6.74 -5.19 1.01
C GLU A 51 6.69 -6.53 1.77
N HIS A 52 5.51 -6.96 2.22
CA HIS A 52 5.32 -8.27 2.86
C HIS A 52 5.61 -9.44 1.91
N HIS A 53 5.39 -9.25 0.60
CA HIS A 53 5.74 -10.21 -0.43
C HIS A 53 7.18 -10.05 -0.95
N GLY A 54 8.00 -9.19 -0.33
CA GLY A 54 9.39 -8.95 -0.71
C GLY A 54 9.56 -8.16 -2.00
N ILE A 55 8.52 -7.44 -2.44
CA ILE A 55 8.55 -6.65 -3.68
C ILE A 55 8.94 -5.21 -3.34
N HIS A 56 10.23 -4.91 -3.47
CA HIS A 56 10.78 -3.58 -3.18
C HIS A 56 11.14 -2.81 -4.45
N THR A 57 11.27 -3.50 -5.58
CA THR A 57 11.68 -2.93 -6.87
C THR A 57 10.69 -3.22 -8.00
N ILE A 58 10.77 -2.44 -9.07
CA ILE A 58 9.97 -2.67 -10.28
C ILE A 58 10.35 -4.00 -10.97
N GLU A 59 11.62 -4.38 -10.90
CA GLU A 59 12.10 -5.64 -11.46
C GLU A 59 11.52 -6.83 -10.71
N GLU A 60 11.47 -6.77 -9.37
CA GLU A 60 10.78 -7.79 -8.57
C GLU A 60 9.29 -7.84 -8.91
N LEU A 61 8.64 -6.68 -9.03
CA LEU A 61 7.23 -6.59 -9.42
C LEU A 61 6.96 -7.26 -10.78
N SER A 62 7.85 -7.11 -11.76
CA SER A 62 7.72 -7.73 -13.08
C SER A 62 7.78 -9.27 -13.07
N LYS A 63 8.30 -9.88 -12.00
CA LYS A 63 8.35 -11.35 -11.86
C LYS A 63 6.98 -11.95 -11.52
N TYR A 64 6.05 -11.13 -11.04
CA TYR A 64 4.70 -11.54 -10.67
C TYR A 64 3.73 -11.29 -11.82
N SER A 65 2.72 -12.16 -11.91
CA SER A 65 1.58 -11.91 -12.78
C SER A 65 0.63 -10.91 -12.17
N GLU A 66 -0.12 -10.24 -13.03
CA GLU A 66 -1.17 -9.30 -12.60
C GLU A 66 -2.19 -9.95 -11.64
N LYS A 67 -2.54 -11.22 -11.90
CA LYS A 67 -3.49 -11.97 -11.07
C LYS A 67 -2.94 -12.25 -9.67
N GLU A 68 -1.64 -12.50 -9.53
CA GLU A 68 -1.00 -12.69 -8.23
C GLU A 68 -1.01 -11.39 -7.43
N ILE A 69 -0.65 -10.27 -8.07
CA ILE A 69 -0.70 -8.96 -7.41
C ILE A 69 -2.14 -8.61 -7.01
N LEU A 70 -3.12 -8.86 -7.87
CA LEU A 70 -4.53 -8.55 -7.56
C LEU A 70 -5.08 -9.37 -6.38
N LYS A 71 -4.52 -10.55 -6.07
CA LYS A 71 -4.89 -11.35 -4.90
C LYS A 71 -4.39 -10.76 -3.58
N LEU A 72 -3.43 -9.85 -3.62
CA LEU A 72 -2.86 -9.25 -2.41
C LEU A 72 -3.86 -8.31 -1.75
N HIS A 73 -3.91 -8.35 -0.42
CA HIS A 73 -4.79 -7.48 0.35
C HIS A 73 -4.43 -6.00 0.11
N GLY A 74 -5.41 -5.19 -0.31
CA GLY A 74 -5.18 -3.77 -0.64
C GLY A 74 -4.81 -3.50 -2.10
N MET A 75 -4.73 -4.54 -2.95
CA MET A 75 -4.63 -4.38 -4.40
C MET A 75 -6.00 -4.33 -5.05
N GLY A 76 -6.16 -3.46 -6.04
CA GLY A 76 -7.46 -3.21 -6.64
C GLY A 76 -7.44 -2.09 -7.69
N PRO A 77 -8.62 -1.54 -8.06
CA PRO A 77 -8.77 -0.65 -9.21
C PRO A 77 -7.95 0.64 -9.11
N ALA A 78 -7.61 1.09 -7.91
CA ALA A 78 -6.78 2.28 -7.70
C ALA A 78 -5.26 2.00 -7.72
N SER A 79 -4.84 0.76 -7.42
CA SER A 79 -3.42 0.38 -7.31
C SER A 79 -2.89 -0.18 -8.64
N MET A 80 -3.66 -1.03 -9.30
CA MET A 80 -3.23 -1.74 -10.51
C MET A 80 -2.80 -0.81 -11.66
N PRO A 81 -3.54 0.27 -12.01
CA PRO A 81 -3.11 1.16 -13.09
C PRO A 81 -1.76 1.83 -12.81
N LYS A 82 -1.49 2.15 -11.54
CA LYS A 82 -0.23 2.78 -11.12
C LYS A 82 0.94 1.82 -11.25
N LEU A 83 0.74 0.55 -10.88
CA LEU A 83 1.76 -0.50 -11.03
C LEU A 83 2.06 -0.78 -12.50
N ARG A 84 1.02 -0.89 -13.35
CA ARG A 84 1.19 -1.05 -14.80
C ARG A 84 1.98 0.12 -15.39
N ASN A 85 1.66 1.36 -15.00
CA ASN A 85 2.37 2.54 -15.49
C ASN A 85 3.84 2.51 -15.04
N ALA A 86 4.09 2.25 -13.76
CA ALA A 86 5.45 2.20 -13.23
C ALA A 86 6.33 1.11 -13.87
N LEU A 87 5.74 -0.05 -14.21
CA LEU A 87 6.41 -1.09 -15.01
C LEU A 87 6.71 -0.58 -16.43
N LYS A 88 5.70 0.00 -17.09
CA LYS A 88 5.81 0.53 -18.47
C LYS A 88 6.86 1.64 -18.59
N GLU A 89 6.97 2.53 -17.61
CA GLU A 89 8.00 3.57 -17.55
C GLU A 89 9.43 3.01 -17.54
N LYS A 90 9.59 1.74 -17.13
CA LYS A 90 10.85 0.99 -17.16
C LYS A 90 10.94 0.01 -18.33
N GLY A 91 9.99 0.04 -19.26
CA GLY A 91 9.91 -0.92 -20.38
C GLY A 91 9.57 -2.35 -19.94
N LEU A 92 9.04 -2.52 -18.73
CA LEU A 92 8.68 -3.81 -18.15
C LEU A 92 7.16 -4.01 -18.19
N SER A 93 6.76 -5.26 -17.97
CA SER A 93 5.36 -5.67 -17.80
C SER A 93 5.27 -6.69 -16.68
N PHE A 94 4.05 -6.96 -16.23
CA PHE A 94 3.81 -8.18 -15.46
C PHE A 94 4.15 -9.41 -16.32
N LYS A 95 4.50 -10.50 -15.63
CA LYS A 95 4.69 -11.82 -16.24
C LYS A 95 3.39 -12.38 -16.82
#